data_AF-F9G6P1-F1
#
_entry.id   AF-F9G6P1-F1
#
_cell.length_a   1.000
_cell.length_b   1.000
_cell.length_c   1.000
_cell.angle_alpha   90.00
_cell.angle_beta   90.00
_cell.angle_gamma   90.00
#
_symmetry.space_group_name_H-M   'P 1'
#
loop_
_entity.id
_entity.type
_entity.pdbx_description
1 polymer ?
#
loop_
_entity_poly.entity_id
_entity_poly.type
_entity_poly.pdbx_seq_one_letter_code
_entity_poly.pdbx_strand_id
1 'polypeptide(L)' 'MTHCQRAEVLKNIDVRDLFLLNSRTIIVTGATGGLGLQVVKATLEAGADVVAIDQSPSIPEGDDW' A
#
# COMPACT_ATOMS: atom_id res chain seq x y z
N MET A 1 -32.14 4.15 10.92
CA MET A 1 -31.28 4.43 12.08
C MET A 1 -29.98 3.63 11.94
N THR A 2 -29.03 4.07 11.10
CA THR A 2 -27.78 3.31 10.84
C THR A 2 -26.63 4.25 10.45
N HIS A 3 -26.42 5.30 11.24
CA HIS A 3 -25.34 6.28 10.99
C HIS A 3 -24.43 6.56 12.21
N CYS A 4 -24.51 5.78 13.29
CA CYS A 4 -23.70 6.01 14.51
C CYS A 4 -22.74 4.87 14.92
N GLN A 5 -22.57 3.80 14.12
CA GLN A 5 -21.77 2.62 14.55
C GLN A 5 -20.26 2.70 14.25
N ARG A 6 -19.72 3.79 13.68
CA ARG A 6 -18.29 3.83 13.33
C ARG A 6 -17.35 4.24 14.47
N ALA A 7 -17.86 4.75 15.59
CA ALA A 7 -17.03 5.26 16.69
C ALA A 7 -16.83 4.27 17.86
N GLU A 8 -17.62 3.19 17.96
CA GLU A 8 -17.56 2.25 19.10
C GLU A 8 -16.48 1.15 18.99
N VAL A 9 -15.77 1.04 17.86
CA VAL A 9 -14.85 -0.09 17.58
C VAL A 9 -13.50 0.00 18.34
N LEU A 10 -13.14 1.16 18.89
CA LEU A 10 -11.78 1.40 19.39
C LEU A 10 -11.50 0.88 20.82
N LYS A 11 -12.47 0.31 21.55
CA LYS A 11 -12.27 -0.04 22.97
C LYS A 11 -11.60 -1.39 23.24
N ASN A 12 -11.34 -2.22 22.22
CA ASN A 12 -10.70 -3.53 22.44
C ASN A 12 -10.03 -4.09 21.16
N ILE A 13 -9.19 -3.29 20.51
CA ILE A 13 -8.43 -3.73 19.33
C ILE A 13 -7.27 -4.62 19.78
N ASP A 14 -7.15 -5.83 19.22
CA ASP A 14 -5.97 -6.67 19.43
C ASP A 14 -4.75 -5.96 18.84
N VAL A 15 -3.62 -6.00 19.56
CA VAL A 15 -2.41 -5.29 19.13
C VAL A 15 -1.97 -5.71 17.71
N ARG A 16 -2.24 -6.95 17.30
CA ARG A 16 -1.94 -7.44 15.95
C ARG A 16 -2.76 -6.73 14.88
N ASP A 17 -4.01 -6.41 15.17
CA ASP A 17 -4.94 -5.77 14.22
C ASP A 17 -4.52 -4.33 13.90
N LEU A 18 -3.68 -3.71 14.73
CA LEU A 18 -3.08 -2.39 14.45
C LEU A 18 -2.12 -2.41 13.25
N PHE A 19 -1.57 -3.58 12.91
CA PHE A 19 -0.57 -3.74 11.86
C PHE A 19 -1.12 -4.41 10.60
N LEU A 20 -2.38 -4.86 10.62
CA LEU A 20 -3.04 -5.39 9.44
C LEU A 20 -3.49 -4.24 8.53
N LEU A 21 -3.24 -4.41 7.24
CA LEU A 21 -3.60 -3.46 6.19
C LEU A 21 -4.76 -3.98 5.33
N ASN A 22 -5.53 -4.93 5.87
CA ASN A 22 -6.69 -5.52 5.21
C ASN A 22 -7.63 -4.43 4.66
N SER A 23 -8.03 -4.58 3.39
CA SER A 23 -8.93 -3.65 2.69
C SER A 23 -8.39 -2.20 2.65
N ARG A 24 -7.07 -2.05 2.55
CA ARG A 24 -6.40 -0.77 2.26
C ARG A 24 -5.67 -0.88 0.93
N THR A 25 -5.84 0.12 0.08
CA THR A 25 -5.05 0.28 -1.14
C THR A 25 -3.87 1.19 -0.87
N ILE A 26 -2.66 0.73 -1.18
CA ILE A 26 -1.41 1.47 -0.96
C ILE A 26 -0.71 1.67 -2.30
N ILE A 27 -0.26 2.90 -2.55
CA ILE A 27 0.54 3.23 -3.73
C ILE A 27 1.99 3.38 -3.29
N VAL A 28 2.89 2.64 -3.95
CA VAL A 28 4.33 2.71 -3.70
C VAL A 28 5.02 3.19 -4.97
N THR A 29 5.82 4.26 -4.87
CA THR A 29 6.68 4.77 -5.95
C THR A 29 8.12 4.29 -5.75
N GLY A 30 8.91 4.19 -6.83
CA GLY A 30 10.24 3.56 -6.77
C GLY A 30 10.16 2.09 -6.37
N ALA A 31 9.04 1.43 -6.72
CA ALA A 31 8.62 0.16 -6.16
C ALA A 31 9.47 -1.05 -6.57
N THR A 32 10.31 -0.90 -7.61
CA THR A 32 11.17 -1.99 -8.11
C THR A 32 12.57 -1.97 -7.48
N GLY A 33 12.97 -0.85 -6.89
CA GLY A 33 14.31 -0.67 -6.30
C GLY A 33 14.36 -0.80 -4.79
N GLY A 34 15.53 -1.20 -4.28
CA GLY A 34 15.96 -1.07 -2.87
C GLY A 34 14.86 -1.19 -1.82
N LEU A 35 14.54 -0.07 -1.17
CA LEU A 35 13.54 0.02 -0.11
C LEU A 35 12.10 -0.06 -0.62
N GLY A 36 11.79 0.50 -1.79
CA GLY A 36 10.44 0.45 -2.38
C GLY A 36 9.97 -0.98 -2.56
N LEU A 37 10.85 -1.86 -3.04
CA LEU A 37 10.56 -3.29 -3.17
C LEU A 37 10.28 -3.96 -1.81
N GLN A 38 11.00 -3.60 -0.76
CA GLN A 38 10.75 -4.15 0.59
C GLN A 38 9.42 -3.64 1.17
N VAL A 39 9.08 -2.38 0.94
CA VAL A 39 7.80 -1.80 1.36
C VAL A 39 6.63 -2.47 0.64
N VAL A 40 6.73 -2.70 -0.68
CA VAL A 40 5.71 -3.45 -1.44
C VAL A 40 5.50 -4.84 -0.83
N LYS A 41 6.58 -5.58 -0.55
CA LYS A 41 6.48 -6.92 0.04
C LYS A 41 5.82 -6.90 1.42
N ALA A 42 6.31 -6.06 2.33
CA ALA A 42 5.80 -5.97 3.69
C ALA A 42 4.32 -5.55 3.73
N THR A 43 3.91 -4.64 2.86
CA THR A 43 2.51 -4.19 2.80
C THR A 43 1.58 -5.24 2.21
N LEU A 44 2.03 -6.00 1.20
CA LEU A 44 1.30 -7.17 0.70
C LEU A 44 1.15 -8.25 1.78
N GLU A 45 2.23 -8.56 2.51
CA GLU A 45 2.21 -9.53 3.62
C GLU A 45 1.28 -9.11 4.76
N ALA A 46 1.11 -7.81 4.97
CA ALA A 46 0.15 -7.24 5.92
C ALA A 46 -1.31 -7.21 5.41
N GLY A 47 -1.57 -7.66 4.17
CA GLY A 47 -2.93 -7.80 3.61
C GLY A 47 -3.45 -6.59 2.82
N ALA A 48 -2.58 -5.66 2.42
CA ALA A 48 -2.96 -4.53 1.57
C ALA A 48 -3.12 -4.94 0.09
N ASP A 49 -3.93 -4.17 -0.64
CA ASP A 49 -3.88 -4.12 -2.10
C ASP A 49 -2.82 -3.09 -2.52
N VAL A 50 -1.81 -3.48 -3.29
CA VAL A 50 -0.67 -2.60 -3.60
C VAL A 50 -0.60 -2.25 -5.09
N VAL A 51 -0.50 -0.95 -5.38
CA VAL A 51 -0.15 -0.40 -6.70
C VAL A 51 1.32 -0.01 -6.69
N ALA A 52 2.15 -0.83 -7.32
CA ALA A 52 3.59 -0.62 -7.44
C ALA A 52 3.92 0.16 -8.72
N ILE A 53 4.53 1.35 -8.56
CA ILE A 53 4.88 2.24 -9.66
C ILE A 53 6.39 2.47 -9.65
N ASP A 54 7.01 2.35 -10.82
CA ASP A 54 8.40 2.73 -11.01
C ASP A 54 8.64 3.20 -12.44
N GLN A 55 9.74 3.91 -12.65
CA GLN A 55 10.18 4.31 -13.97
C GLN A 55 11.05 3.19 -14.55
N SER A 56 10.69 2.70 -15.73
CA SER A 56 11.59 1.81 -16.46
C SER A 56 12.73 2.65 -17.04
N PRO A 57 14.00 2.24 -16.89
CA PRO A 57 15.11 2.87 -17.62
C PRO A 57 15.03 2.65 -19.14
N SER A 58 14.16 1.75 -19.62
CA SER A 58 13.92 1.52 -21.05
C SER A 58 12.77 2.38 -21.58
N ILE A 59 12.87 3.70 -21.47
CA ILE A 59 12.20 4.58 -22.42
C ILE A 59 13.20 4.72 -23.58
N PRO A 60 12.87 4.27 -24.80
CA PRO A 60 13.74 4.49 -25.96
C PRO A 60 14.00 6.00 -26.09
N GLU A 61 15.25 6.41 -26.28
CA GLU A 61 15.58 7.74 -26.78
C GLU A 61 14.99 7.86 -28.19
N GLY A 62 13.75 8.33 -28.26
CA GLY A 62 13.16 8.83 -29.49
C GLY A 62 13.37 10.32 -29.53
N ASP A 63 14.09 10.79 -30.56
CA ASP A 63 14.08 12.17 -31.04
C ASP A 63 12.65 12.53 -31.51
N ASP A 64 11.72 12.70 -30.59
CA ASP A 64 10.33 13.09 -30.90
C ASP A 64 9.83 14.09 -29.84
N TRP A 65 10.26 15.34 -30.03
CA TRP A 65 9.58 16.55 -29.56
C TRP A 65 9.19 17.39 -30.77
#